data_AF-A0A135T2G3-F1
#
_entry.id   AF-A0A135T2G3-F1
#
_cell.length_a   1.000
_cell.length_b   1.000
_cell.length_c   1.000
_cell.angle_alpha   90.00
_cell.angle_beta   90.00
_cell.angle_gamma   90.00
#
_symmetry.space_group_name_H-M   'P 1'
#
loop_
_entity.id
_entity.type
_entity.pdbx_description
1 polymer ?
#
loop_
_entity_poly.entity_id
_entity_poly.type
_entity_poly.pdbx_seq_one_letter_code
_entity_poly.pdbx_strand_id
1 'polypeptide(L)'
;MLLAGAPTTPQRLVQAPESAELIRYSKTALEDIEESILLLTPRTMFGAMSPQAAKTLSLAYTQRAAIYHMTAKLVEEHSVQVAEGRREANWTKLVFEEAASRDFAYGGRYGNEIAKGLAVSTNPTAKLCGQMVREAMKKEYGPSYGE
;
A
#
# COMPACT_ATOMS: atom_id res chain seq x y z
N MET A 1 5.35 2.53 -8.07
CA MET A 1 5.75 1.18 -7.60
C MET A 1 7.27 1.10 -7.62
N LEU A 2 7.84 0.22 -6.80
CA LEU A 2 9.28 0.23 -6.48
C LEU A 2 10.04 -0.91 -7.16
N LEU A 3 9.73 -1.20 -8.43
CA LEU A 3 10.19 -2.41 -9.11
C LEU A 3 10.98 -2.09 -10.37
N ALA A 4 12.06 -2.85 -10.60
CA ALA A 4 12.78 -2.85 -11.85
C ALA A 4 11.94 -3.48 -12.96
N GLY A 5 11.97 -2.93 -14.17
CA GLY A 5 11.31 -3.53 -15.34
C GLY A 5 9.78 -3.60 -15.26
N ALA A 6 9.14 -2.86 -14.34
CA ALA A 6 7.70 -2.90 -14.16
C ALA A 6 6.93 -2.54 -15.44
N PRO A 7 5.80 -3.24 -15.73
CA PRO A 7 5.07 -3.11 -16.99
C PRO A 7 4.74 -1.65 -17.32
N THR A 8 4.94 -1.29 -18.59
CA THR A 8 4.60 0.03 -19.12
C THR A 8 3.10 0.25 -18.99
N THR A 9 2.74 1.27 -18.23
CA THR A 9 1.34 1.68 -18.03
C THR A 9 1.08 2.90 -18.92
N PRO A 10 -0.04 2.98 -19.64
CA PRO A 10 -0.30 4.10 -20.55
C PRO A 10 -0.35 5.47 -19.83
N GLN A 11 -0.59 5.47 -18.52
CA GLN A 11 -0.58 6.67 -17.68
C GLN A 11 0.82 7.15 -17.28
N ARG A 12 1.89 6.42 -17.62
CA ARG A 12 3.26 6.80 -17.25
C ARG A 12 3.71 8.01 -18.07
N LEU A 13 4.11 9.08 -17.40
CA LEU A 13 4.58 10.30 -18.07
C LEU A 13 5.96 10.10 -18.74
N VAL A 14 6.86 9.36 -18.10
CA VAL A 14 8.19 9.04 -18.61
C VAL A 14 8.23 7.56 -19.00
N GLN A 15 8.35 7.25 -20.29
CA GLN A 15 8.20 5.86 -20.78
C GLN A 15 9.36 4.94 -20.36
N ALA A 16 10.60 5.41 -20.51
CA ALA A 16 11.82 4.66 -20.20
C ALA A 16 12.79 5.51 -19.37
N PRO A 17 12.49 5.75 -18.08
CA PRO A 17 13.37 6.51 -17.19
C PRO A 17 14.64 5.71 -16.90
N GLU A 18 15.76 6.41 -16.69
CA GLU A 18 17.00 5.79 -16.27
C GLU A 18 16.85 5.18 -14.86
N SER A 19 17.48 4.04 -14.62
CA SER A 19 17.44 3.35 -13.32
C SER A 19 17.87 4.22 -12.15
N ALA A 20 18.90 5.07 -12.35
CA ALA A 20 19.37 6.00 -11.32
C ALA A 20 18.33 7.08 -11.00
N GLU A 21 17.63 7.61 -12.01
CA GLU A 21 16.56 8.59 -11.82
C GLU A 21 15.37 7.98 -11.09
N LEU A 22 14.96 6.75 -11.46
CA LEU A 22 13.89 6.02 -10.77
C LEU A 22 14.20 5.86 -9.27
N ILE A 23 15.42 5.45 -8.94
CA ILE A 23 15.87 5.28 -7.55
C ILE A 23 15.82 6.63 -6.81
N ARG A 24 16.32 7.70 -7.42
CA ARG A 24 16.35 9.05 -6.82
C ARG A 24 14.94 9.59 -6.55
N TYR A 25 14.05 9.54 -7.55
CA TYR A 25 12.70 10.10 -7.42
C TYR A 25 11.79 9.24 -6.54
N SER A 26 11.93 7.91 -6.58
CA SER A 26 11.20 7.04 -5.65
C SER A 26 11.62 7.26 -4.20
N LYS A 27 12.93 7.43 -3.95
CA LYS A 27 13.44 7.82 -2.64
C LYS A 27 12.82 9.13 -2.16
N THR A 28 12.92 10.18 -2.98
CA THR A 28 12.40 11.53 -2.66
C THR A 28 10.90 11.47 -2.35
N ALA A 29 10.10 10.85 -3.23
CA ALA A 29 8.66 10.76 -3.04
C ALA A 29 8.27 10.01 -1.76
N LEU A 30 8.98 8.93 -1.42
CA LEU A 30 8.71 8.20 -0.19
C LEU A 30 9.13 9.00 1.06
N GLU A 31 10.28 9.67 1.03
CA GLU A 31 10.75 10.54 2.13
C GLU A 31 9.78 11.70 2.38
N ASP A 32 9.31 12.37 1.32
CA ASP A 32 8.34 13.47 1.43
C ASP A 32 7.00 13.00 2.02
N ILE A 33 6.53 11.81 1.63
CA ILE A 33 5.32 11.21 2.18
C ILE A 33 5.52 10.83 3.66
N GLU A 34 6.68 10.25 4.00
CA GLU A 34 7.04 9.87 5.37
C GLU A 34 7.11 11.11 6.28
N GLU A 35 7.73 12.20 5.81
CA GLU A 35 7.80 13.48 6.52
C GLU A 35 6.41 14.09 6.68
N SER A 36 5.58 14.07 5.63
CA SER A 36 4.19 14.55 5.71
C SER A 36 3.38 13.80 6.76
N ILE A 37 3.54 12.47 6.82
CA ILE A 37 2.90 11.65 7.86
C ILE A 37 3.45 12.04 9.23
N LEU A 38 4.77 12.15 9.39
CA LEU A 38 5.41 12.51 10.65
C LEU A 38 4.90 13.86 11.20
N LEU A 39 4.85 14.89 10.35
CA LEU A 39 4.46 16.25 10.74
C LEU A 39 2.97 16.37 11.08
N LEU A 40 2.10 15.61 10.38
CA LEU A 40 0.65 15.70 10.55
C LEU A 40 0.08 14.70 11.56
N THR A 41 0.84 13.67 11.95
CA THR A 41 0.36 12.67 12.93
C THR A 41 0.16 13.33 14.30
N PRO A 42 -1.06 13.28 14.87
CA PRO A 42 -1.30 13.81 16.20
C PRO A 42 -0.48 13.07 17.26
N ARG A 43 0.02 13.81 18.25
CA ARG A 43 0.76 13.23 19.39
C ARG A 43 -0.10 12.32 20.27
N THR A 44 -1.41 12.48 20.20
CA THR A 44 -2.39 11.65 20.93
C THR A 44 -3.38 11.03 19.95
N MET A 45 -3.83 9.81 20.21
CA MET A 45 -4.74 9.06 19.32
C MET A 45 -6.05 9.80 18.98
N PHE A 46 -6.48 10.72 19.84
CA PHE A 46 -7.70 11.51 19.70
C PHE A 46 -7.40 13.02 19.70
N GLY A 47 -6.18 13.41 19.34
CA GLY A 47 -5.80 14.81 19.24
C GLY A 47 -6.66 15.53 18.20
N ALA A 48 -7.10 16.74 18.53
CA ALA A 48 -7.85 17.56 17.60
C ALA A 48 -7.00 17.83 16.34
N MET A 49 -7.62 17.63 15.18
CA MET A 49 -7.01 17.90 13.87
C MET A 49 -7.92 18.82 13.07
N SER A 50 -7.33 19.74 12.32
CA SER A 50 -8.11 20.48 11.32
C SER A 50 -8.55 19.54 10.19
N PRO A 51 -9.69 19.82 9.53
CA PRO A 51 -10.14 19.03 8.38
C PRO A 51 -9.08 18.95 7.27
N GLN A 52 -8.35 20.04 7.05
CA GLN A 52 -7.27 20.09 6.05
C GLN A 52 -6.10 19.17 6.43
N ALA A 53 -5.67 19.17 7.70
CA ALA A 53 -4.60 18.29 8.17
C ALA A 53 -5.01 16.81 8.07
N ALA A 54 -6.24 16.48 8.47
CA ALA A 54 -6.78 15.13 8.36
C ALA A 54 -6.85 14.67 6.89
N LYS A 55 -7.29 15.54 5.97
CA LYS A 55 -7.33 15.25 4.53
C LYS A 55 -5.92 15.00 3.96
N THR A 56 -4.94 15.85 4.30
CA THR A 56 -3.57 15.64 3.81
C THR A 56 -2.97 14.35 4.39
N LEU A 57 -3.17 14.08 5.68
CA LEU A 57 -2.68 12.86 6.32
C LEU A 57 -3.32 11.61 5.72
N SER A 58 -4.63 11.63 5.47
CA SER A 58 -5.34 10.51 4.84
C SER A 58 -4.84 10.22 3.43
N LEU A 59 -4.56 11.27 2.65
CA LEU A 59 -3.97 11.14 1.31
C LEU A 59 -2.54 10.60 1.35
N ALA A 60 -1.69 11.09 2.26
CA ALA A 60 -0.31 10.64 2.40
C ALA A 60 -0.24 9.14 2.70
N TYR A 61 -1.03 8.66 3.67
CA TYR A 61 -1.16 7.23 3.94
C TYR A 61 -1.68 6.44 2.73
N THR A 62 -2.72 6.94 2.05
CA THR A 62 -3.30 6.26 0.89
C THR A 62 -2.32 6.14 -0.27
N GLN A 63 -1.52 7.18 -0.52
CA GLN A 63 -0.50 7.19 -1.57
C GLN A 63 0.62 6.19 -1.26
N ARG A 64 1.13 6.17 -0.02
CA ARG A 64 2.14 5.19 0.40
C ARG A 64 1.60 3.76 0.29
N ALA A 65 0.37 3.55 0.75
CA ALA A 65 -0.33 2.28 0.64
C ALA A 65 -0.46 1.81 -0.82
N ALA A 66 -0.80 2.72 -1.74
CA ALA A 66 -0.91 2.39 -3.17
C ALA A 66 0.44 1.97 -3.78
N ILE A 67 1.54 2.64 -3.40
CA ILE A 67 2.89 2.26 -3.82
C ILE A 67 3.23 0.85 -3.32
N TYR A 68 3.01 0.57 -2.04
CA TYR A 68 3.28 -0.74 -1.45
C TYR A 68 2.38 -1.84 -2.01
N HIS A 69 1.08 -1.57 -2.17
CA HIS A 69 0.12 -2.52 -2.72
C HIS A 69 0.46 -2.91 -4.17
N MET A 70 0.81 -1.92 -5.00
CA MET A 70 1.19 -2.20 -6.38
C MET A 70 2.54 -2.92 -6.45
N THR A 71 3.47 -2.61 -5.54
CA THR A 71 4.75 -3.32 -5.44
C THR A 71 4.54 -4.78 -5.03
N ALA A 72 3.72 -5.05 -4.02
CA ALA A 72 3.37 -6.41 -3.58
C ALA A 72 2.81 -7.29 -4.69
N LYS A 73 2.01 -6.72 -5.60
CA LYS A 73 1.42 -7.45 -6.73
C LYS A 73 2.43 -7.98 -7.74
N LEU A 74 3.61 -7.37 -7.83
CA LEU A 74 4.55 -7.59 -8.92
C LEU A 74 5.97 -7.97 -8.44
N VAL A 75 6.23 -7.92 -7.13
CA VAL A 75 7.56 -8.19 -6.54
C VAL A 75 7.99 -9.65 -6.61
N GLU A 76 7.07 -10.59 -6.86
CA GLU A 76 7.45 -11.99 -7.15
C GLU A 76 8.06 -12.16 -8.54
N GLU A 77 7.70 -11.28 -9.48
CA GLU A 77 8.15 -11.31 -10.88
C GLU A 77 9.30 -10.35 -11.15
N HIS A 78 9.49 -9.35 -10.29
CA HIS A 78 10.41 -8.25 -10.48
C HIS A 78 11.20 -7.96 -9.20
N SER A 79 12.45 -7.53 -9.34
CA SER A 79 13.26 -7.10 -8.20
C SER A 79 12.85 -5.71 -7.70
N VAL A 80 12.94 -5.51 -6.38
CA VAL A 80 12.77 -4.19 -5.77
C VAL A 80 13.93 -3.28 -6.19
N GLN A 81 13.60 -2.09 -6.69
CA GLN A 81 14.55 -1.07 -7.11
C GLN A 81 14.34 0.21 -6.30
N VAL A 82 15.03 0.30 -5.17
CA VAL A 82 15.04 1.45 -4.27
C VAL A 82 16.46 1.77 -3.82
N ALA A 83 16.68 2.92 -3.20
CA ALA A 83 17.98 3.28 -2.66
C ALA A 83 18.40 2.32 -1.52
N GLU A 84 19.68 1.94 -1.47
CA GLU A 84 20.25 0.89 -0.60
C GLU A 84 20.00 1.13 0.91
N GLY A 85 19.81 2.38 1.33
CA GLY A 85 19.49 2.73 2.73
C GLY A 85 18.01 2.67 3.10
N ARG A 86 17.11 2.35 2.16
CA ARG A 86 15.66 2.32 2.41
C ARG A 86 15.22 0.97 2.98
N ARG A 87 14.30 1.04 3.94
CA ARG A 87 13.66 -0.13 4.56
C ARG A 87 13.02 -1.08 3.55
N GLU A 88 12.44 -0.54 2.48
CA GLU A 88 11.76 -1.32 1.43
C GLU A 88 12.71 -2.24 0.63
N ALA A 89 14.03 -1.98 0.65
CA ALA A 89 15.00 -2.73 -0.15
C ALA A 89 14.99 -4.24 0.17
N ASN A 90 14.70 -4.59 1.43
CA ASN A 90 14.76 -5.96 1.93
C ASN A 90 13.37 -6.53 2.25
N TRP A 91 12.31 -5.91 1.75
CA TRP A 91 10.95 -6.37 2.02
C TRP A 91 10.53 -7.54 1.14
N THR A 92 9.87 -8.51 1.74
CA THR A 92 9.16 -9.57 1.03
C THR A 92 7.79 -9.08 0.58
N LYS A 93 7.14 -9.83 -0.32
CA LYS A 93 5.74 -9.58 -0.70
C LYS A 93 4.82 -9.41 0.50
N LEU A 94 4.91 -10.31 1.49
CA LEU A 94 4.09 -10.26 2.70
C LEU A 94 4.29 -8.94 3.45
N VAL A 95 5.53 -8.49 3.61
CA VAL A 95 5.82 -7.21 4.29
C VAL A 95 5.24 -6.02 3.52
N PHE A 96 5.29 -6.03 2.18
CA PHE A 96 4.61 -5.02 1.37
C PHE A 96 3.09 -5.07 1.53
N GLU A 97 2.47 -6.25 1.55
CA GLU A 97 1.01 -6.40 1.74
C GLU A 97 0.58 -5.90 3.12
N GLU A 98 1.29 -6.27 4.18
CA GLU A 98 1.03 -5.81 5.55
C GLU A 98 1.22 -4.31 5.70
N ALA A 99 2.30 -3.76 5.13
CA ALA A 99 2.56 -2.33 5.13
C ALA A 99 1.47 -1.55 4.38
N ALA A 100 1.05 -2.05 3.21
CA ALA A 100 -0.04 -1.47 2.43
C ALA A 100 -1.37 -1.50 3.20
N SER A 101 -1.73 -2.65 3.78
CA SER A 101 -2.98 -2.79 4.54
C SER A 101 -3.02 -1.85 5.75
N ARG A 102 -1.91 -1.74 6.49
CA ARG A 102 -1.78 -0.82 7.62
C ARG A 102 -1.97 0.63 7.19
N ASP A 103 -1.31 1.04 6.11
CA ASP A 103 -1.42 2.41 5.62
C ASP A 103 -2.82 2.70 5.06
N PHE A 104 -3.47 1.76 4.37
CA PHE A 104 -4.88 1.93 3.97
C PHE A 104 -5.82 2.06 5.18
N ALA A 105 -5.58 1.30 6.25
CA ALA A 105 -6.36 1.44 7.49
C ALA A 105 -6.22 2.84 8.11
N TYR A 106 -5.00 3.40 8.14
CA TYR A 106 -4.78 4.78 8.58
C TYR A 106 -5.41 5.80 7.63
N GLY A 107 -5.28 5.61 6.31
CA GLY A 107 -5.96 6.44 5.31
C GLY A 107 -7.47 6.48 5.54
N GLY A 108 -8.08 5.33 5.77
CA GLY A 108 -9.51 5.22 6.11
C GLY A 108 -9.87 5.89 7.43
N ARG A 109 -9.06 5.69 8.48
CA ARG A 109 -9.25 6.33 9.79
C ARG A 109 -9.28 7.85 9.71
N TYR A 110 -8.46 8.45 8.85
CA TYR A 110 -8.41 9.90 8.64
C TYR A 110 -9.37 10.40 7.55
N GLY A 111 -10.27 9.55 7.05
CA GLY A 111 -11.41 9.97 6.22
C GLY A 111 -11.26 9.72 4.71
N ASN A 112 -10.35 8.86 4.27
CA ASN A 112 -10.26 8.44 2.86
C ASN A 112 -11.10 7.17 2.61
N GLU A 113 -12.24 7.31 1.92
CA GLU A 113 -13.16 6.19 1.65
C GLU A 113 -12.55 5.11 0.75
N ILE A 114 -11.68 5.48 -0.21
CA ILE A 114 -11.00 4.51 -1.07
C ILE A 114 -10.06 3.65 -0.22
N ALA A 115 -9.29 4.29 0.66
CA ALA A 115 -8.39 3.59 1.57
C ALA A 115 -9.15 2.69 2.54
N LYS A 116 -10.29 3.15 3.07
CA LYS A 116 -11.16 2.34 3.94
C LYS A 116 -11.65 1.07 3.25
N GLY A 117 -12.07 1.16 1.98
CA GLY A 117 -12.46 -0.01 1.19
C GLY A 117 -11.29 -0.96 0.92
N LEU A 118 -10.12 -0.41 0.59
CA LEU A 118 -8.92 -1.20 0.30
C LEU A 118 -8.27 -1.81 1.56
N ALA A 119 -8.46 -1.23 2.74
CA ALA A 119 -7.89 -1.73 3.98
C ALA A 119 -8.30 -3.18 4.27
N VAL A 120 -9.55 -3.54 3.96
CA VAL A 120 -10.08 -4.89 4.15
C VAL A 120 -9.57 -5.85 3.07
N SER A 121 -9.64 -5.45 1.80
CA SER A 121 -9.30 -6.33 0.67
C SER A 121 -7.80 -6.63 0.58
N THR A 122 -6.96 -5.75 1.14
CA THR A 122 -5.50 -5.91 1.15
C THR A 122 -4.96 -6.53 2.43
N ASN A 123 -5.81 -6.81 3.42
CA ASN A 123 -5.39 -7.41 4.69
C ASN A 123 -5.13 -8.92 4.52
N PRO A 124 -3.89 -9.41 4.70
CA PRO A 124 -3.55 -10.83 4.53
C PRO A 124 -4.34 -11.75 5.45
N THR A 125 -4.56 -11.34 6.70
CA THR A 125 -5.35 -12.09 7.68
C THR A 125 -6.81 -12.18 7.26
N ALA A 126 -7.42 -11.07 6.84
CA ALA A 126 -8.81 -11.07 6.37
C ALA A 126 -8.99 -11.97 5.13
N LYS A 127 -8.02 -11.97 4.23
CA LYS A 127 -8.01 -12.84 3.04
C LYS A 127 -7.96 -14.32 3.43
N LEU A 128 -7.10 -14.69 4.37
CA LEU A 128 -6.96 -16.06 4.86
C LEU A 128 -8.22 -16.52 5.60
N CYS A 129 -8.74 -15.72 6.53
CA CYS A 129 -10.01 -16.02 7.21
C CYS A 129 -11.15 -16.21 6.21
N GLY A 130 -11.24 -15.33 5.20
CA GLY A 130 -12.23 -15.44 4.13
C GLY A 130 -12.09 -16.69 3.27
N GLN A 131 -10.87 -17.13 2.99
CA GLN A 131 -10.60 -18.40 2.30
C GLN A 131 -11.01 -19.61 3.14
N MET A 132 -10.63 -19.64 4.43
CA MET A 132 -11.01 -20.73 5.34
C MET A 132 -12.53 -20.88 5.47
N VAL A 133 -13.24 -19.76 5.64
CA VAL A 133 -14.70 -19.76 5.72
C VAL A 133 -15.32 -20.25 4.41
N ARG A 134 -14.84 -19.80 3.24
CA ARG A 134 -15.34 -20.28 1.94
C ARG A 134 -15.14 -21.79 1.76
N GLU A 135 -13.98 -22.31 2.13
CA GLU A 135 -13.72 -23.76 2.03
C GLU A 135 -14.61 -24.56 2.99
N ALA A 136 -14.85 -24.06 4.21
CA ALA A 136 -15.82 -24.66 5.12
C ALA A 136 -17.25 -24.64 4.54
N MET A 137 -17.68 -23.53 3.95
CA MET A 137 -19.02 -23.42 3.34
C MET A 137 -19.20 -24.32 2.12
N LYS A 138 -18.19 -24.44 1.26
CA LYS A 138 -18.22 -25.39 0.13
C LYS A 138 -18.36 -26.84 0.61
N LYS A 139 -17.73 -27.18 1.74
CA LYS A 139 -17.83 -28.52 2.33
C LYS A 139 -19.23 -28.82 2.87
N GLU A 140 -19.86 -27.85 3.53
CA GLU A 140 -21.19 -28.04 4.16
C GLU A 140 -22.35 -27.90 3.16
N TYR A 141 -22.29 -26.96 2.23
CA TYR A 141 -23.41 -26.59 1.34
C TYR A 141 -23.19 -26.98 -0.13
N GLY A 142 -22.06 -27.60 -0.45
CA GLY A 142 -21.71 -28.03 -1.79
C GLY A 142 -21.01 -26.95 -2.64
N PRO A 143 -20.46 -27.33 -3.80
CA PRO A 143 -19.61 -26.47 -4.63
C PRO A 143 -20.33 -25.30 -5.31
N SER A 144 -21.68 -25.26 -5.30
CA SER A 144 -22.46 -24.11 -5.81
C SER A 144 -22.45 -22.90 -4.86
N TYR A 145 -21.89 -23.03 -3.67
CA TYR A 145 -21.78 -21.92 -2.72
C TYR A 145 -20.56 -21.04 -3.07
N GLY A 146 -20.81 -19.96 -3.81
CA GLY A 146 -19.82 -18.90 -4.06
C GLY A 146 -19.33 -18.71 -5.50
N GLU A 147 -20.17 -18.97 -6.51
CA GLU A 147 -20.04 -18.28 -7.80
C GLU A 147 -20.33 -16.77 -7.67
#